data_AF-A0A9W7F2Q8-F1
#
_entry.id   AF-A0A9W7F2Q8-F1
#
_cell.length_a   1.000
_cell.length_b   1.000
_cell.length_c   1.000
_cell.angle_alpha   90.00
_cell.angle_beta   90.00
_cell.angle_gamma   90.00
#
_symmetry.space_group_name_H-M   'P 1'
#
loop_
_entity.id
_entity.type
_entity.pdbx_description
1 polymer ?
#
loop_
_entity_poly.entity_id
_entity_poly.type
_entity_poly.pdbx_seq_one_letter_code
_entity_poly.pdbx_strand_id
1 'polypeptide(L)'
;MEFSPPSHSRPTSKASESLSRSKPFKVFQDVDENVLRSKVDRKTPGKSKTPAVSGKEGLSAIAESVGAFNVDFSGLGSETVNFICALASKQRMTEAEVEQGRAEIHNLRVEKDALNSTVSQTSTRLFTLEQESASSRVKLESLSKQFREEKQRLVNERDELRSLNVRLSGRDEQYKAAGRKRENDYARLQKQLQTLSNQRTKDFKYKAFAAAGSLGGKKAKGDKTAFYTKEISSLEMRNLELLEENNDLRQSLRSMHAEIQDLVDKFDTINRYFQKIRTSKIAEEGRVGKLAVEHDRFNMPMDWLKTNVSEELFKQLLDLKEKCQRIIIETSGKEEEEEKALAKMDESEAIKKLKRKIKDLKEIVEQQDDIIQAAIFDERQAPADNVLDMSGAEDLKEEKESLRKEREELEEQWAEVSKMKMGEFIESQMAGTLMSAVSASGRRSVGGSPFVVIPFEATPETRLILERAGVKAEDVKIHSNELFD
;
A
#
# COMPACT_ATOMS: atom_id res chain seq x y z
N MET A 1 -12.90 40.51 41.54
CA MET A 1 -13.75 39.33 41.29
C MET A 1 -12.94 38.40 40.41
N GLU A 2 -12.20 37.50 41.05
CA GLU A 2 -11.34 36.50 40.42
C GLU A 2 -12.17 35.28 40.03
N PHE A 3 -12.09 34.85 38.78
CA PHE A 3 -12.71 33.60 38.33
C PHE A 3 -11.63 32.52 38.24
N SER A 4 -11.71 31.55 39.16
CA SER A 4 -10.95 30.30 39.11
C SER A 4 -11.55 29.32 38.10
N PRO A 5 -10.74 28.48 37.42
CA PRO A 5 -11.24 27.41 36.56
C PRO A 5 -11.58 26.14 37.37
N PRO A 6 -12.52 25.29 36.89
CA PRO A 6 -12.90 24.08 37.61
C PRO A 6 -11.92 22.93 37.36
N SER A 7 -11.55 22.27 38.45
CA SER A 7 -10.82 21.02 38.50
C SER A 7 -11.75 19.85 38.15
N HIS A 8 -11.37 19.04 37.16
CA HIS A 8 -12.00 17.74 36.97
C HIS A 8 -11.08 16.60 37.40
N SER A 9 -11.69 15.82 38.29
CA SER A 9 -11.25 14.69 39.06
C SER A 9 -10.89 13.48 38.22
N ARG A 10 -9.76 12.89 38.59
CA ARG A 10 -9.31 11.52 38.31
C ARG A 10 -10.25 10.50 38.99
N PRO A 11 -10.76 9.46 38.32
CA PRO A 11 -11.27 8.29 39.03
C PRO A 11 -10.11 7.33 39.31
N THR A 12 -10.07 6.87 40.55
CA THR A 12 -9.19 5.81 41.04
C THR A 12 -10.02 4.58 41.39
N SER A 13 -9.36 3.42 41.28
CA SER A 13 -9.70 2.15 41.93
C SER A 13 -10.85 1.35 41.28
N LYS A 14 -10.95 0.04 41.40
CA LYS A 14 -10.10 -1.09 41.80
C LYS A 14 -11.03 -2.31 41.68
N ALA A 15 -10.43 -3.48 41.43
CA ALA A 15 -10.87 -4.81 41.88
C ALA A 15 -12.11 -5.50 41.25
N SER A 16 -11.83 -6.58 40.53
CA SER A 16 -12.36 -7.96 40.68
C SER A 16 -11.77 -8.75 39.50
N GLU A 17 -10.86 -9.70 39.61
CA GLU A 17 -10.72 -10.86 40.51
C GLU A 17 -11.90 -11.85 40.39
N SER A 18 -11.83 -12.68 39.34
CA SER A 18 -12.46 -14.01 39.23
C SER A 18 -11.57 -14.86 38.31
N LEU A 19 -10.53 -15.48 38.85
CA LEU A 19 -10.46 -16.91 39.21
C LEU A 19 -11.10 -17.90 38.20
N SER A 20 -10.20 -18.61 37.53
CA SER A 20 -10.16 -20.08 37.37
C SER A 20 -11.27 -20.80 36.59
N ARG A 21 -10.91 -21.30 35.40
CA ARG A 21 -10.78 -22.74 35.07
C ARG A 21 -10.76 -22.91 33.55
N SER A 22 -9.56 -23.04 32.97
CA SER A 22 -9.40 -23.64 31.65
C SER A 22 -8.50 -24.86 31.78
N LYS A 23 -8.94 -25.93 31.12
CA LYS A 23 -8.61 -27.34 31.35
C LYS A 23 -7.15 -27.64 30.97
N PRO A 24 -6.50 -28.64 31.59
CA PRO A 24 -5.22 -29.12 31.11
C PRO A 24 -5.38 -29.70 29.70
N PHE A 25 -4.54 -29.22 28.80
CA PHE A 25 -4.32 -29.76 27.47
C PHE A 25 -4.07 -31.28 27.59
N LYS A 26 -4.96 -32.09 27.01
CA LYS A 26 -4.67 -33.49 26.73
C LYS A 26 -3.62 -33.50 25.62
N VAL A 27 -2.39 -33.82 26.00
CA VAL A 27 -1.34 -34.21 25.06
C VAL A 27 -1.83 -35.45 24.33
N PHE A 28 -1.97 -35.36 23.01
CA PHE A 28 -2.09 -36.52 22.14
C PHE A 28 -0.84 -37.38 22.32
N GLN A 29 -0.98 -38.50 23.03
CA GLN A 29 -0.11 -39.65 22.88
C GLN A 29 -0.70 -40.50 21.76
N ASP A 30 -0.36 -40.18 20.52
CA ASP A 30 -0.32 -41.16 19.45
C ASP A 30 1.15 -41.31 19.08
N VAL A 31 1.87 -42.05 19.93
CA VAL A 31 3.12 -42.68 19.50
C VAL A 31 2.70 -43.92 18.74
N ASP A 32 2.98 -43.94 17.44
CA ASP A 32 2.86 -45.12 16.58
C ASP A 32 3.60 -46.31 17.23
N GLU A 33 2.85 -47.16 17.94
CA GLU A 33 3.34 -48.43 18.50
C GLU A 33 3.59 -49.51 17.42
N ASN A 34 3.58 -49.14 16.13
CA ASN A 34 3.67 -50.10 15.02
C ASN A 34 5.03 -50.17 14.29
N VAL A 35 6.09 -49.51 14.79
CA VAL A 35 7.43 -49.58 14.14
C VAL A 35 8.45 -50.45 14.90
N LEU A 36 8.14 -50.94 16.11
CA LEU A 36 9.06 -51.78 16.91
C LEU A 36 8.69 -53.28 16.96
N ARG A 37 8.05 -53.82 15.92
CA ARG A 37 7.83 -55.27 15.77
C ARG A 37 8.24 -55.77 14.40
N SER A 38 9.53 -55.72 14.07
CA SER A 38 10.06 -56.69 13.10
C SER A 38 11.52 -57.04 13.39
N LYS A 39 11.78 -58.35 13.37
CA LYS A 39 13.08 -59.03 13.40
C LYS A 39 13.79 -59.13 14.75
N VAL A 40 13.23 -59.98 15.61
CA VAL A 40 14.08 -60.83 16.47
C VAL A 40 13.87 -62.27 16.01
N ASP A 41 14.65 -62.70 15.02
CA ASP A 41 14.79 -64.12 14.68
C ASP A 41 15.52 -64.81 15.84
N ARG A 42 14.77 -65.35 16.80
CA ARG A 42 15.29 -66.33 17.75
C ARG A 42 15.54 -67.64 17.01
N LYS A 43 16.73 -67.78 16.41
CA LYS A 43 17.30 -69.09 16.09
C LYS A 43 17.47 -69.88 17.39
N THR A 44 16.62 -70.88 17.58
CA THR A 44 16.84 -71.96 18.55
C THR A 44 18.20 -72.62 18.30
N PRO A 45 19.08 -72.78 19.29
CA PRO A 45 20.26 -73.60 19.10
C PRO A 45 19.82 -75.06 18.96
N GLY A 46 20.21 -75.67 17.84
CA GLY A 46 19.96 -77.08 17.57
C GLY A 46 20.56 -77.95 18.67
N LYS A 47 19.79 -78.95 19.10
CA LYS A 47 20.25 -80.03 19.97
C LYS A 47 21.40 -80.76 19.27
N SER A 48 22.65 -80.47 19.65
CA SER A 48 23.78 -81.30 19.30
C SER A 48 23.74 -82.56 20.17
N LYS A 49 23.63 -83.72 19.51
CA LYS A 49 23.92 -85.01 20.13
C LYS A 49 25.41 -85.02 20.49
N THR A 50 25.71 -85.12 21.78
CA THR A 50 27.05 -85.38 22.27
C THR A 50 27.45 -86.82 21.93
N PRO A 51 28.62 -87.05 21.29
CA PRO A 51 29.19 -88.38 21.21
C PRO A 51 29.71 -88.79 22.59
N ALA A 52 29.51 -90.05 22.97
CA ALA A 52 30.11 -90.64 24.16
C ALA A 52 31.64 -90.73 23.94
N VAL A 53 32.37 -89.72 24.42
CA VAL A 53 33.84 -89.72 24.46
C VAL A 53 34.27 -90.53 25.68
N SER A 54 35.25 -91.41 25.50
CA SER A 54 35.83 -92.20 26.59
C SER A 54 36.31 -91.28 27.71
N GLY A 55 35.91 -91.56 28.96
CA GLY A 55 35.97 -90.61 30.09
C GLY A 55 37.37 -90.06 30.43
N LYS A 56 38.45 -90.67 29.94
CA LYS A 56 39.83 -90.19 30.19
C LYS A 56 40.25 -89.03 29.27
N GLU A 57 39.79 -89.00 28.02
CA GLU A 57 40.15 -87.95 27.06
C GLU A 57 39.38 -86.65 27.32
N GLY A 58 38.13 -86.76 27.77
CA GLY A 58 37.29 -85.59 28.10
C GLY A 58 37.82 -84.79 29.30
N LEU A 59 38.40 -85.46 30.31
CA LEU A 59 38.95 -84.79 31.49
C LEU A 59 40.26 -84.05 31.22
N SER A 60 41.12 -84.58 30.34
CA SER A 60 42.37 -83.89 29.96
C SER A 60 42.08 -82.56 29.24
N ALA A 61 41.10 -82.54 28.33
CA ALA A 61 40.70 -81.33 27.62
C ALA A 61 40.01 -80.29 28.53
N ILE A 62 39.30 -80.74 29.57
CA ILE A 62 38.71 -79.85 30.57
C ILE A 62 39.80 -79.30 31.50
N ALA A 63 40.74 -80.12 31.97
CA ALA A 63 41.84 -79.70 32.83
C ALA A 63 42.77 -78.67 32.14
N GLU A 64 43.09 -78.88 30.86
CA GLU A 64 43.83 -77.90 30.05
C GLU A 64 43.10 -76.57 29.91
N SER A 65 41.78 -76.59 29.70
CA SER A 65 40.99 -75.36 29.53
C SER A 65 40.83 -74.52 30.81
N VAL A 66 40.97 -75.15 31.98
CA VAL A 66 40.89 -74.49 33.30
C VAL A 66 42.29 -74.13 33.80
N GLY A 67 43.34 -74.39 33.01
CA GLY A 67 44.74 -74.11 33.38
C GLY A 67 45.29 -75.04 34.46
N ALA A 68 44.62 -76.15 34.74
CA ALA A 68 45.05 -77.15 35.71
C ALA A 68 45.94 -78.19 35.00
N PHE A 69 47.20 -77.86 34.77
CA PHE A 69 48.18 -78.82 34.28
C PHE A 69 48.58 -79.79 35.42
N ASN A 70 48.56 -81.10 35.16
CA ASN A 70 48.86 -82.21 36.09
C ASN A 70 47.83 -82.54 37.18
N VAL A 71 46.60 -82.88 36.79
CA VAL A 71 45.68 -83.61 37.70
C VAL A 71 45.60 -85.07 37.24
N ASP A 72 46.14 -85.99 38.06
CA ASP A 72 46.10 -87.42 37.77
C ASP A 72 44.73 -88.00 38.17
N PHE A 73 43.92 -88.35 37.17
CA PHE A 73 42.57 -88.90 37.36
C PHE A 73 42.53 -90.43 37.36
N SER A 74 43.70 -91.10 37.41
CA SER A 74 43.82 -92.56 37.27
C SER A 74 43.14 -93.38 38.38
N GLY A 75 42.80 -92.76 39.52
CA GLY A 75 42.13 -93.40 40.67
C GLY A 75 40.63 -93.12 40.84
N LEU A 76 40.00 -92.34 39.94
CA LEU A 76 38.57 -91.99 40.06
C LEU A 76 37.68 -92.98 39.29
N GLY A 77 36.58 -93.41 39.92
CA GLY A 77 35.55 -94.20 39.24
C GLY A 77 34.88 -93.43 38.09
N SER A 78 34.40 -94.15 37.07
CA SER A 78 33.79 -93.57 35.86
C SER A 78 32.59 -92.64 36.16
N GLU A 79 31.86 -92.90 37.24
CA GLU A 79 30.75 -92.06 37.70
C GLU A 79 31.22 -90.69 38.19
N THR A 80 32.33 -90.63 38.93
CA THR A 80 32.92 -89.37 39.42
C THR A 80 33.45 -88.52 38.27
N VAL A 81 34.07 -89.17 37.27
CA VAL A 81 34.54 -88.53 36.04
C VAL A 81 33.39 -87.89 35.26
N ASN A 82 32.29 -88.63 35.07
CA ASN A 82 31.11 -88.11 34.36
C ASN A 82 30.45 -86.95 35.10
N PHE A 83 30.41 -87.00 36.44
CA PHE A 83 29.89 -85.91 37.27
C PHE A 83 30.75 -84.63 37.15
N ILE A 84 32.07 -84.76 37.17
CA ILE A 84 33.00 -83.62 36.98
C ILE A 84 32.83 -83.01 35.58
N CYS A 85 32.75 -83.84 34.53
CA CYS A 85 32.48 -83.37 33.17
C CYS A 85 31.13 -82.65 33.05
N ALA A 86 30.07 -83.18 33.68
CA ALA A 86 28.75 -82.56 33.68
C ALA A 86 28.76 -81.21 34.43
N LEU A 87 29.46 -81.12 35.56
CA LEU A 87 29.64 -79.86 36.29
C LEU A 87 30.43 -78.83 35.48
N ALA A 88 31.54 -79.23 34.85
CA ALA A 88 32.34 -78.34 34.02
C ALA A 88 31.56 -77.85 32.78
N SER A 89 30.79 -78.73 32.14
CA SER A 89 29.91 -78.34 31.04
C SER A 89 28.81 -77.38 31.51
N LYS A 90 28.19 -77.65 32.66
CA LYS A 90 27.19 -76.74 33.26
C LYS A 90 27.81 -75.38 33.60
N GLN A 91 29.01 -75.35 34.18
CA GLN A 91 29.73 -74.13 34.51
C GLN A 91 30.01 -73.29 33.26
N ARG A 92 30.52 -73.89 32.18
CA ARG A 92 30.75 -73.19 30.91
C ARG A 92 29.46 -72.62 30.30
N MET A 93 28.34 -73.36 30.39
CA MET A 93 27.05 -72.87 29.92
C MET A 93 26.59 -71.67 30.75
N THR A 94 26.71 -71.72 32.08
CA THR A 94 26.37 -70.58 32.94
C THR A 94 27.29 -69.38 32.71
N GLU A 95 28.58 -69.59 32.46
CA GLU A 95 29.52 -68.52 32.13
C GLU A 95 29.18 -67.86 30.79
N ALA A 96 28.81 -68.65 29.78
CA ALA A 96 28.36 -68.13 28.49
C ALA A 96 27.05 -67.32 28.61
N GLU A 97 26.09 -67.79 29.41
CA GLU A 97 24.85 -67.06 29.71
C GLU A 97 25.12 -65.74 30.45
N VAL A 98 26.04 -65.74 31.43
CA VAL A 98 26.45 -64.53 32.15
C VAL A 98 27.15 -63.54 31.23
N GLU A 99 28.05 -64.00 30.36
CA GLU A 99 28.76 -63.13 29.42
C GLU A 99 27.81 -62.54 28.37
N GLN A 100 26.85 -63.32 27.89
CA GLN A 100 25.78 -62.84 27.03
C GLN A 100 24.93 -61.76 27.75
N GLY A 101 24.55 -61.99 29.00
CA GLY A 101 23.82 -61.01 29.80
C GLY A 101 24.62 -59.72 30.05
N ARG A 102 25.94 -59.82 30.24
CA ARG A 102 26.83 -58.65 30.36
C ARG A 102 26.91 -57.85 29.06
N ALA A 103 27.03 -58.52 27.92
CA ALA A 103 27.04 -57.88 26.61
C ALA A 103 25.70 -57.16 26.34
N GLU A 104 24.57 -57.77 26.69
CA GLU A 104 23.25 -57.16 26.57
C GLU A 104 23.11 -55.92 27.47
N ILE A 105 23.52 -56.01 28.73
CA ILE A 105 23.53 -54.85 29.66
C ILE A 105 24.43 -53.73 29.12
N HIS A 106 25.59 -54.07 28.56
CA HIS A 106 26.49 -53.07 27.97
C HIS A 106 25.84 -52.36 26.79
N ASN A 107 25.24 -53.11 25.86
CA ASN A 107 24.54 -52.55 24.70
C ASN A 107 23.37 -51.64 25.13
N LEU A 108 22.57 -52.07 26.10
CA LEU A 108 21.46 -51.27 26.63
C LEU A 108 21.95 -49.97 27.31
N ARG A 109 23.13 -49.98 27.94
CA ARG A 109 23.73 -48.76 28.50
C ARG A 109 24.18 -47.80 27.41
N VAL A 110 24.84 -48.30 26.36
CA VAL A 110 25.26 -47.49 25.22
C VAL A 110 24.05 -46.88 24.51
N GLU A 111 22.99 -47.66 24.30
CA GLU A 111 21.74 -47.18 23.70
C GLU A 111 21.07 -46.13 24.58
N LYS A 112 20.98 -46.36 25.90
CA LYS A 112 20.46 -45.39 26.85
C LYS A 112 21.23 -44.07 26.80
N ASP A 113 22.56 -44.13 26.75
CA ASP A 113 23.41 -42.93 26.71
C ASP A 113 23.26 -42.18 25.39
N ALA A 114 23.16 -42.90 24.26
CA ALA A 114 22.84 -42.32 22.96
C ALA A 114 21.47 -41.64 22.96
N LEU A 115 20.44 -42.30 23.49
CA LEU A 115 19.09 -41.73 23.63
C LEU A 115 19.11 -40.49 24.52
N ASN A 116 19.77 -40.53 25.69
CA ASN A 116 19.90 -39.38 26.57
C ASN A 116 20.58 -38.18 25.88
N SER A 117 21.61 -38.43 25.06
CA SER A 117 22.25 -37.40 24.25
C SER A 117 21.27 -36.76 23.26
N THR A 118 20.50 -37.57 22.54
CA THR A 118 19.48 -37.05 21.60
C THR A 118 18.35 -36.29 22.30
N VAL A 119 17.89 -36.76 23.47
CA VAL A 119 16.88 -36.07 24.29
C VAL A 119 17.42 -34.72 24.77
N SER A 120 18.67 -34.66 25.20
CA SER A 120 19.31 -33.39 25.61
C SER A 120 19.40 -32.41 24.43
N GLN A 121 19.86 -32.86 23.26
CA GLN A 121 19.96 -32.02 22.06
C GLN A 121 18.59 -31.52 21.55
N THR A 122 17.58 -32.38 21.55
CA THR A 122 16.23 -31.99 21.15
C THR A 122 15.59 -31.04 22.15
N SER A 123 15.82 -31.24 23.45
CA SER A 123 15.34 -30.34 24.51
C SER A 123 15.96 -28.95 24.41
N THR A 124 17.27 -28.83 24.12
CA THR A 124 17.90 -27.52 23.94
C THR A 124 17.38 -26.82 22.69
N ARG A 125 17.20 -27.57 21.59
CA ARG A 125 16.62 -27.03 20.34
C ARG A 125 15.18 -26.54 20.54
N LEU A 126 14.36 -27.29 21.28
CA LEU A 126 12.99 -26.87 21.62
C LEU A 126 13.00 -25.57 22.41
N PHE A 127 13.83 -25.47 23.44
CA PHE A 127 13.95 -24.25 24.23
C PHE A 127 14.39 -23.03 23.38
N THR A 128 15.35 -23.21 22.47
CA THR A 128 15.76 -22.13 21.56
C THR A 128 14.63 -21.69 20.63
N LEU A 129 13.88 -22.64 20.06
CA LEU A 129 12.76 -22.34 19.18
C LEU A 129 11.60 -21.65 19.93
N GLU A 130 11.35 -22.04 21.18
CA GLU A 130 10.36 -21.38 22.04
C GLU A 130 10.75 -19.92 22.32
N GLN A 131 12.03 -19.66 22.58
CA GLN A 131 12.56 -18.31 22.79
C GLN A 131 12.47 -17.46 21.52
N GLU A 132 12.84 -18.02 20.37
CA GLU A 132 12.71 -17.34 19.06
C GLU A 132 11.26 -17.04 18.70
N SER A 133 10.35 -17.99 18.96
CA SER A 133 8.91 -17.82 18.79
C SER A 133 8.35 -16.71 19.69
N ALA A 134 8.75 -16.66 20.96
CA ALA A 134 8.36 -15.59 21.88
C ALA A 134 8.87 -14.22 21.42
N SER A 135 10.14 -14.14 20.99
CA SER A 135 10.73 -12.91 20.43
C SER A 135 10.00 -12.44 19.17
N SER A 136 9.63 -13.36 18.29
CA SER A 136 8.90 -13.07 17.05
C SER A 136 7.49 -12.56 17.35
N ARG A 137 6.80 -13.13 18.34
CA ARG A 137 5.48 -12.63 18.80
C ARG A 137 5.54 -11.20 19.30
N VAL A 138 6.53 -10.86 20.14
CA VAL A 138 6.72 -9.48 20.64
C VAL A 138 6.98 -8.50 19.50
N LYS A 139 7.80 -8.88 18.51
CA LYS A 139 8.05 -8.05 17.32
C LYS A 139 6.77 -7.84 16.50
N LEU A 140 5.97 -8.88 16.32
CA LEU A 140 4.71 -8.82 15.58
C LEU A 140 3.69 -7.92 16.27
N GLU A 141 3.57 -8.02 17.59
CA GLU A 141 2.70 -7.13 18.38
C GLU A 141 3.14 -5.66 18.28
N SER A 142 4.44 -5.40 18.35
CA SER A 142 5.01 -4.06 18.19
C SER A 142 4.73 -3.48 16.80
N LEU A 143 4.97 -4.26 15.73
CA LEU A 143 4.69 -3.85 14.35
C LEU A 143 3.18 -3.64 14.11
N SER A 144 2.33 -4.52 14.64
CA SER A 144 0.87 -4.37 14.57
C SER A 144 0.39 -3.08 15.24
N LYS A 145 1.00 -2.70 16.36
CA LYS A 145 0.72 -1.43 17.03
C LYS A 145 1.14 -0.24 16.17
N GLN A 146 2.36 -0.24 15.64
CA GLN A 146 2.85 0.83 14.75
C GLN A 146 1.99 0.97 13.51
N PHE A 147 1.57 -0.14 12.90
CA PHE A 147 0.68 -0.13 11.75
C PHE A 147 -0.68 0.51 12.06
N ARG A 148 -1.26 0.22 13.23
CA ARG A 148 -2.51 0.85 13.68
C ARG A 148 -2.34 2.35 13.92
N GLU A 149 -1.23 2.77 14.52
CA GLU A 149 -0.90 4.19 14.75
C GLU A 149 -0.74 4.94 13.41
N GLU A 150 0.00 4.37 12.46
CA GLU A 150 0.20 4.98 11.14
C GLU A 150 -1.10 5.03 10.32
N LYS A 151 -1.92 3.97 10.39
CA LYS A 151 -3.26 3.96 9.77
C LYS A 151 -4.12 5.11 10.32
N GLN A 152 -4.12 5.30 11.65
CA GLN A 152 -4.86 6.40 12.26
C GLN A 152 -4.29 7.78 11.87
N ARG A 153 -2.96 7.91 11.78
CA ARG A 153 -2.29 9.14 11.34
C ARG A 153 -2.72 9.52 9.92
N LEU A 154 -2.72 8.57 8.99
CA LEU A 154 -3.15 8.78 7.60
C LEU A 154 -4.64 9.13 7.48
N VAL A 155 -5.50 8.54 8.31
CA VAL A 155 -6.92 8.92 8.35
C VAL A 155 -7.10 10.36 8.81
N ASN A 156 -6.37 10.78 9.85
CA ASN A 156 -6.40 12.17 10.33
C ASN A 156 -5.90 13.15 9.26
N GLU A 157 -4.77 12.86 8.60
CA GLU A 157 -4.24 13.69 7.51
C GLU A 157 -5.22 13.79 6.33
N ARG A 158 -5.86 12.68 5.95
CA ARG A 158 -6.90 12.68 4.91
C ARG A 158 -8.06 13.60 5.27
N ASP A 159 -8.53 13.56 6.52
CA ASP A 159 -9.66 14.37 6.97
C ASP A 159 -9.29 15.86 7.09
N GLU A 160 -8.06 16.17 7.50
CA GLU A 160 -7.51 17.52 7.48
C GLU A 160 -7.42 18.08 6.05
N LEU A 161 -6.91 17.28 5.10
CA LEU A 161 -6.83 17.67 3.70
C LEU A 161 -8.22 17.88 3.09
N ARG A 162 -9.18 17.01 3.41
CA ARG A 162 -10.59 17.19 2.99
C ARG A 162 -11.16 18.50 3.53
N SER A 163 -10.94 18.81 4.81
CA SER A 163 -11.36 20.07 5.43
C SER A 163 -10.70 21.29 4.80
N LEU A 164 -9.39 21.21 4.50
CA LEU A 164 -8.66 22.28 3.80
C LEU A 164 -9.21 22.50 2.38
N ASN A 165 -9.50 21.43 1.65
CA ASN A 165 -10.04 21.50 0.29
C ASN A 165 -11.40 22.21 0.26
N VAL A 166 -12.31 21.85 1.18
CA VAL A 166 -13.61 22.54 1.32
C VAL A 166 -13.42 24.03 1.60
N ARG A 167 -12.48 24.39 2.50
CA ARG A 167 -12.17 25.81 2.78
C ARG A 167 -11.60 26.55 1.57
N LEU A 168 -10.71 25.93 0.80
CA LEU A 168 -10.12 26.52 -0.41
C LEU A 168 -11.19 26.72 -1.49
N SER A 169 -12.00 25.69 -1.75
CA SER A 169 -13.13 25.79 -2.69
C SER A 169 -14.10 26.90 -2.31
N GLY A 170 -14.42 27.06 -1.01
CA GLY A 170 -15.23 28.17 -0.54
C GLY A 170 -14.58 29.55 -0.73
N ARG A 171 -13.26 29.66 -0.57
CA ARG A 171 -12.52 30.91 -0.87
C ARG A 171 -12.52 31.22 -2.37
N ASP A 172 -12.33 30.21 -3.22
CA ASP A 172 -12.35 30.38 -4.67
C ASP A 172 -13.72 30.88 -5.16
N GLU A 173 -14.81 30.36 -4.60
CA GLU A 173 -16.16 30.86 -4.89
C GLU A 173 -16.34 32.32 -4.44
N GLN A 174 -15.83 32.68 -3.25
CA GLN A 174 -15.84 34.06 -2.76
C GLN A 174 -15.04 35.00 -3.68
N TYR A 175 -13.85 34.59 -4.13
CA TYR A 175 -13.05 35.38 -5.06
C TYR A 175 -13.72 35.53 -6.43
N LYS A 176 -14.32 34.46 -6.96
CA LYS A 176 -15.12 34.52 -8.19
C LYS A 176 -16.31 35.47 -8.06
N ALA A 177 -17.01 35.46 -6.93
CA ALA A 177 -18.11 36.39 -6.67
C ALA A 177 -17.63 37.85 -6.56
N ALA A 178 -16.53 38.09 -5.83
CA ALA A 178 -15.92 39.41 -5.73
C ALA A 178 -15.41 39.94 -7.09
N GLY A 179 -14.82 39.06 -7.91
CA GLY A 179 -14.39 39.36 -9.28
C GLY A 179 -15.56 39.82 -10.15
N ARG A 180 -16.64 39.04 -10.20
CA ARG A 180 -17.87 39.41 -10.93
C ARG A 180 -18.46 40.74 -10.47
N LYS A 181 -18.43 41.03 -9.16
CA LYS A 181 -18.89 42.33 -8.63
C LYS A 181 -18.01 43.47 -9.16
N ARG A 182 -16.68 43.33 -9.11
CA ARG A 182 -15.73 44.34 -9.62
C ARG A 182 -15.86 44.56 -11.12
N GLU A 183 -16.04 43.49 -11.91
CA GLU A 183 -16.28 43.58 -13.36
C GLU A 183 -17.55 44.38 -13.67
N ASN A 184 -18.64 44.11 -12.95
CA ASN A 184 -19.88 44.85 -13.09
C ASN A 184 -19.72 46.34 -12.73
N ASP A 185 -19.01 46.64 -11.64
CA ASP A 185 -18.73 48.02 -11.22
C ASP A 185 -17.85 48.75 -12.25
N TYR A 186 -16.83 48.07 -12.79
CA TYR A 186 -15.99 48.59 -13.87
C TYR A 186 -16.79 48.86 -15.14
N ALA A 187 -17.65 47.94 -15.56
CA ALA A 187 -18.52 48.13 -16.72
C ALA A 187 -19.48 49.31 -16.55
N ARG A 188 -19.99 49.55 -15.32
CA ARG A 188 -20.79 50.74 -15.00
C ARG A 188 -19.97 52.02 -15.10
N LEU A 189 -18.77 52.05 -14.52
CA LEU A 189 -17.88 53.21 -14.59
C LEU A 189 -17.48 53.53 -16.03
N GLN A 190 -17.18 52.51 -16.84
CA GLN A 190 -16.89 52.66 -18.27
C GLN A 190 -18.07 53.29 -19.03
N LYS A 191 -19.31 52.84 -18.77
CA LYS A 191 -20.53 53.45 -19.35
C LYS A 191 -20.71 54.90 -18.91
N GLN A 192 -20.47 55.22 -17.64
CA GLN A 192 -20.54 56.59 -17.13
C GLN A 192 -19.50 57.49 -17.80
N LEU A 193 -18.24 57.05 -17.90
CA LEU A 193 -17.17 57.76 -18.59
C LEU A 193 -17.48 57.96 -20.07
N GLN A 194 -17.99 56.95 -20.75
CA GLN A 194 -18.40 57.06 -22.16
C GLN A 194 -19.54 58.08 -22.31
N THR A 195 -20.51 58.08 -21.40
CA THR A 195 -21.61 59.04 -21.38
C THR A 195 -21.10 60.47 -21.17
N LEU A 196 -20.21 60.69 -20.19
CA LEU A 196 -19.58 61.98 -19.93
C LEU A 196 -18.70 62.45 -21.08
N SER A 197 -17.95 61.55 -21.71
CA SER A 197 -17.14 61.85 -22.91
C SER A 197 -18.03 62.29 -24.08
N ASN A 198 -19.14 61.58 -24.31
CA ASN A 198 -20.11 61.93 -25.34
C ASN A 198 -20.80 63.27 -25.04
N GLN A 199 -21.16 63.53 -23.78
CA GLN A 199 -21.70 64.83 -23.34
C GLN A 199 -20.69 65.96 -23.56
N ARG A 200 -19.44 65.80 -23.10
CA ARG A 200 -18.38 66.79 -23.30
C ARG A 200 -18.12 67.06 -24.77
N THR A 201 -18.17 66.04 -25.63
CA THR A 201 -18.02 66.18 -27.08
C THR A 201 -19.20 66.94 -27.70
N LYS A 202 -20.43 66.66 -27.26
CA LYS A 202 -21.62 67.42 -27.66
C LYS A 202 -21.53 68.87 -27.19
N ASP A 203 -21.23 69.11 -25.91
CA ASP A 203 -21.06 70.44 -25.34
C ASP A 203 -19.93 71.21 -26.01
N PHE A 204 -18.83 70.55 -26.37
CA PHE A 204 -17.76 71.14 -27.17
C PHE A 204 -18.26 71.53 -28.56
N LYS A 205 -19.02 70.67 -29.25
CA LYS A 205 -19.63 71.01 -30.54
C LYS A 205 -20.61 72.17 -30.42
N TYR A 206 -21.47 72.19 -29.40
CA TYR A 206 -22.42 73.28 -29.15
C TYR A 206 -21.70 74.58 -28.79
N LYS A 207 -20.66 74.54 -27.96
CA LYS A 207 -19.82 75.71 -27.63
C LYS A 207 -18.98 76.18 -28.82
N ALA A 208 -18.48 75.27 -29.65
CA ALA A 208 -17.77 75.62 -30.88
C ALA A 208 -18.71 76.23 -31.93
N PHE A 209 -19.95 75.76 -32.00
CA PHE A 209 -20.99 76.32 -32.88
C PHE A 209 -21.48 77.69 -32.36
N ALA A 210 -21.65 77.85 -31.05
CA ALA A 210 -21.96 79.13 -30.40
C ALA A 210 -20.79 80.12 -30.49
N ALA A 211 -19.54 79.65 -30.39
CA ALA A 211 -18.34 80.47 -30.57
C ALA A 211 -18.08 80.80 -32.05
N ALA A 212 -18.48 79.96 -33.01
CA ALA A 212 -18.44 80.27 -34.44
C ALA A 212 -19.42 81.41 -34.82
N GLY A 213 -20.46 81.63 -34.02
CA GLY A 213 -21.34 82.81 -34.12
C GLY A 213 -20.80 84.07 -33.43
N SER A 214 -19.69 83.99 -32.70
CA SER A 214 -19.07 85.11 -31.98
C SER A 214 -17.59 85.21 -32.38
N LEU A 215 -17.33 85.86 -33.51
CA LEU A 215 -16.00 86.26 -33.97
C LEU A 215 -15.13 86.81 -32.84
N GLY A 216 -13.88 86.35 -32.79
CA GLY A 216 -12.77 87.17 -32.29
C GLY A 216 -12.16 86.74 -30.95
N GLY A 217 -10.92 86.26 -31.04
CA GLY A 217 -9.85 86.81 -30.22
C GLY A 217 -9.51 86.12 -28.90
N LYS A 218 -8.26 85.66 -28.86
CA LYS A 218 -7.30 85.77 -27.74
C LYS A 218 -7.40 84.77 -26.59
N LYS A 219 -6.28 84.04 -26.47
CA LYS A 219 -5.59 83.50 -25.28
C LYS A 219 -6.01 82.11 -24.78
N ALA A 220 -5.15 81.14 -25.09
CA ALA A 220 -4.83 80.03 -24.18
C ALA A 220 -3.33 79.67 -24.34
N LYS A 221 -2.44 80.63 -24.01
CA LYS A 221 -0.99 80.39 -23.98
C LYS A 221 -0.51 79.81 -22.62
N GLY A 222 -1.44 79.50 -21.71
CA GLY A 222 -1.15 78.94 -20.37
C GLY A 222 -1.39 77.42 -20.21
N ASP A 223 -2.06 76.76 -21.16
CA ASP A 223 -2.43 75.33 -21.02
C ASP A 223 -1.30 74.36 -21.35
N LYS A 224 -0.35 74.75 -22.20
CA LYS A 224 0.76 73.86 -22.59
C LYS A 224 1.68 73.54 -21.42
N THR A 225 1.96 74.54 -20.58
CA THR A 225 2.76 74.37 -19.36
C THR A 225 2.09 73.41 -18.38
N ALA A 226 0.79 73.54 -18.13
CA ALA A 226 0.07 72.63 -17.23
C ALA A 226 0.01 71.18 -17.75
N PHE A 227 -0.08 71.00 -19.07
CA PHE A 227 -0.01 69.69 -19.71
C PHE A 227 1.37 69.04 -19.51
N TYR A 228 2.46 69.75 -19.82
CA TYR A 228 3.81 69.22 -19.62
C TYR A 228 4.12 68.93 -18.14
N THR A 229 3.66 69.77 -17.21
CA THR A 229 3.82 69.48 -15.78
C THR A 229 3.10 68.20 -15.37
N LYS A 230 1.89 67.96 -15.87
CA LYS A 230 1.13 66.74 -15.58
C LYS A 230 1.79 65.49 -16.19
N GLU A 231 2.31 65.61 -17.41
CA GLU A 231 3.04 64.53 -18.08
C GLU A 231 4.33 64.18 -17.32
N ILE A 232 5.08 65.21 -16.88
CA ILE A 232 6.30 65.04 -16.09
C ILE A 232 5.98 64.35 -14.75
N SER A 233 4.95 64.80 -14.02
CA SER A 233 4.54 64.14 -12.77
C SER A 233 4.06 62.70 -12.98
N SER A 234 3.44 62.40 -14.12
CA SER A 234 3.05 61.03 -14.48
C SER A 234 4.27 60.14 -14.74
N LEU A 235 5.29 60.67 -15.41
CA LEU A 235 6.54 59.95 -15.67
C LEU A 235 7.37 59.75 -14.40
N GLU A 236 7.39 60.74 -13.50
CA GLU A 236 8.02 60.63 -12.19
C GLU A 236 7.35 59.56 -11.31
N MET A 237 6.02 59.53 -11.27
CA MET A 237 5.26 58.47 -10.61
C MET A 237 5.57 57.08 -11.20
N ARG A 238 5.57 56.96 -12.54
CA ARG A 238 5.89 55.71 -13.22
C ARG A 238 7.31 55.22 -12.90
N ASN A 239 8.27 56.14 -12.79
CA ASN A 239 9.64 55.82 -12.44
C ASN A 239 9.77 55.33 -10.99
N LEU A 240 9.00 55.91 -10.06
CA LEU A 240 8.93 55.43 -8.68
C LEU A 240 8.33 54.03 -8.59
N GLU A 241 7.23 53.76 -9.31
CA GLU A 241 6.63 52.42 -9.41
C GLU A 241 7.63 51.38 -9.95
N LEU A 242 8.40 51.74 -10.98
CA LEU A 242 9.41 50.84 -11.55
C LEU A 242 10.57 50.58 -10.58
N LEU A 243 10.96 51.57 -9.77
CA LEU A 243 11.99 51.40 -8.74
C LEU A 243 11.50 50.50 -7.60
N GLU A 244 10.23 50.64 -7.20
CA GLU A 244 9.59 49.78 -6.21
C GLU A 244 9.51 48.33 -6.72
N GLU A 245 9.01 48.12 -7.95
CA GLU A 245 8.96 46.80 -8.58
C GLU A 245 10.36 46.18 -8.73
N ASN A 246 11.37 46.97 -9.11
CA ASN A 246 12.75 46.48 -9.17
C ASN A 246 13.28 46.05 -7.80
N ASN A 247 12.91 46.77 -6.73
CA ASN A 247 13.29 46.43 -5.37
C ASN A 247 12.59 45.13 -4.91
N ASP A 248 11.31 44.97 -5.22
CA ASP A 248 10.54 43.76 -4.92
C ASP A 248 11.10 42.54 -5.65
N LEU A 249 11.46 42.69 -6.93
CA LEU A 249 12.11 41.62 -7.70
C LEU A 249 13.47 41.25 -7.10
N ARG A 250 14.28 42.22 -6.69
CA ARG A 250 15.56 41.95 -6.00
C ARG A 250 15.34 41.25 -4.66
N GLN A 251 14.29 41.61 -3.93
CA GLN A 251 13.94 40.95 -2.67
C GLN A 251 13.47 39.52 -2.88
N SER A 252 12.61 39.27 -3.88
CA SER A 252 12.18 37.94 -4.29
C SER A 252 13.36 37.07 -4.71
N LEU A 253 14.29 37.60 -5.50
CA LEU A 253 15.51 36.89 -5.91
C LEU A 253 16.39 36.51 -4.71
N ARG A 254 16.56 37.44 -3.74
CA ARG A 254 17.30 37.15 -2.50
C ARG A 254 16.61 36.09 -1.65
N SER A 255 15.28 36.08 -1.60
CA SER A 255 14.49 35.05 -0.89
C SER A 255 14.71 33.67 -1.52
N MET A 256 14.56 33.56 -2.84
CA MET A 256 14.79 32.30 -3.56
C MET A 256 16.23 31.80 -3.39
N HIS A 257 17.21 32.71 -3.43
CA HIS A 257 18.60 32.34 -3.22
C HIS A 257 18.85 31.80 -1.80
N ALA A 258 18.21 32.39 -0.77
CA ALA A 258 18.29 31.89 0.59
C ALA A 258 17.64 30.50 0.74
N GLU A 259 16.50 30.26 0.08
CA GLU A 259 15.84 28.94 0.07
C GLU A 259 16.70 27.87 -0.60
N ILE A 260 17.33 28.19 -1.74
CA ILE A 260 18.27 27.28 -2.42
C ILE A 260 19.46 26.97 -1.51
N GLN A 261 20.01 27.97 -0.83
CA GLN A 261 21.14 27.77 0.08
C GLN A 261 20.77 26.85 1.25
N ASP A 262 19.58 27.01 1.83
CA ASP A 262 19.07 26.14 2.89
C ASP A 262 18.88 24.68 2.41
N LEU A 263 18.40 24.48 1.18
CA LEU A 263 18.31 23.15 0.58
C LEU A 263 19.69 22.49 0.37
N VAL A 264 20.68 23.26 -0.06
CA VAL A 264 22.07 22.79 -0.21
C VAL A 264 22.66 22.40 1.15
N ASP A 265 22.48 23.25 2.17
CA ASP A 265 23.00 22.98 3.52
C ASP A 265 22.34 21.73 4.15
N LYS A 266 21.04 21.52 3.91
CA LYS A 266 20.32 20.29 4.29
C LYS A 266 20.88 19.07 3.57
N PHE A 267 21.14 19.16 2.28
CA PHE A 267 21.71 18.08 1.48
C PHE A 267 23.11 17.69 1.97
N ASP A 268 23.97 18.66 2.28
CA ASP A 268 25.31 18.42 2.84
C ASP A 268 25.27 17.79 4.23
N THR A 269 24.25 18.12 5.03
CA THR A 269 24.05 17.52 6.35
C THR A 269 23.63 16.06 6.22
N ILE A 270 22.74 15.75 5.28
CA ILE A 270 22.31 14.38 4.96
C ILE A 270 23.50 13.56 4.44
N ASN A 271 24.31 14.10 3.53
CA ASN A 271 25.50 13.43 3.01
C ASN A 271 26.54 13.12 4.10
N ARG A 272 26.77 14.06 5.02
CA ARG A 272 27.64 13.83 6.18
C ARG A 272 27.11 12.74 7.11
N TYR A 273 25.79 12.64 7.29
CA TYR A 273 25.16 11.59 8.07
C TYR A 273 25.35 10.21 7.41
N PHE A 274 25.13 10.10 6.10
CA PHE A 274 25.38 8.87 5.34
C PHE A 274 26.85 8.44 5.36
N GLN A 275 27.79 9.39 5.26
CA GLN A 275 29.22 9.09 5.39
C GLN A 275 29.60 8.57 6.79
N LYS A 276 29.01 9.13 7.86
CA LYS A 276 29.24 8.65 9.24
C LYS A 276 28.72 7.24 9.48
N ILE A 277 27.55 6.90 8.94
CA ILE A 277 27.01 5.53 9.01
C ILE A 277 27.94 4.54 8.31
N ARG A 278 28.53 4.95 7.18
CA ARG A 278 29.47 4.12 6.41
C ARG A 278 30.77 3.86 7.17
N THR A 279 31.28 4.84 7.93
CA THR A 279 32.54 4.70 8.69
C THR A 279 32.34 4.04 10.05
N SER A 280 31.19 4.23 10.72
CA SER A 280 30.93 3.62 12.03
C SER A 280 30.73 2.10 11.95
N LYS A 281 30.10 1.59 10.88
CA LYS A 281 29.95 0.14 10.65
C LYS A 281 31.27 -0.58 10.41
N ILE A 282 32.27 0.09 9.84
CA ILE A 282 33.60 -0.50 9.59
C ILE A 282 34.45 -0.52 10.87
N ALA A 283 34.19 0.37 11.83
CA ALA A 283 34.95 0.45 13.07
C ALA A 283 34.49 -0.55 14.16
N GLU A 284 33.23 -0.98 14.16
CA GLU A 284 32.72 -1.96 15.16
C GLU A 284 32.99 -3.43 14.79
N GLU A 285 33.24 -3.76 13.52
CA GLU A 285 33.56 -5.15 13.12
C GLU A 285 34.99 -5.59 13.48
N GLY A 286 35.85 -4.69 13.99
CA GLY A 286 37.23 -4.99 14.38
C GLY A 286 37.44 -5.45 15.83
N ARG A 287 36.40 -5.52 16.67
CA ARG A 287 36.56 -5.86 18.10
C ARG A 287 35.41 -6.71 18.66
N VAL A 288 35.27 -7.96 18.19
CA VAL A 288 34.66 -9.02 19.03
C VAL A 288 35.51 -10.28 18.90
N GLY A 289 35.91 -10.80 20.05
CA GLY A 289 37.01 -11.74 20.22
C GLY A 289 36.76 -13.17 19.75
N LYS A 290 37.90 -13.88 19.68
CA LYS A 290 38.06 -15.34 19.60
C LYS A 290 36.96 -16.11 20.34
N LEU A 291 36.20 -16.89 19.60
CA LEU A 291 35.63 -18.14 20.09
C LEU A 291 35.89 -19.18 19.00
N ALA A 292 36.89 -20.02 19.29
CA ALA A 292 37.20 -21.21 18.52
C ALA A 292 36.00 -22.15 18.57
N VAL A 293 35.43 -22.42 17.41
CA VAL A 293 34.56 -23.58 17.19
C VAL A 293 35.09 -24.26 15.95
N GLU A 294 35.72 -25.42 16.14
CA GLU A 294 35.91 -26.41 15.09
C GLU A 294 34.53 -26.78 14.54
N HIS A 295 34.23 -26.37 13.31
CA HIS A 295 33.34 -27.15 12.48
C HIS A 295 33.78 -27.15 11.02
N ASP A 296 33.75 -28.38 10.53
CA ASP A 296 34.41 -28.94 9.38
C ASP A 296 33.55 -28.72 8.11
N ARG A 297 34.21 -28.79 6.94
CA ARG A 297 33.67 -29.02 5.57
C ARG A 297 33.33 -27.90 4.60
N PHE A 298 33.48 -26.61 4.91
CA PHE A 298 33.56 -25.57 3.87
C PHE A 298 34.59 -24.52 4.24
N ASN A 299 35.86 -24.85 4.03
CA ASN A 299 36.97 -23.91 4.23
C ASN A 299 37.11 -23.00 3.00
N MET A 300 36.07 -22.24 2.69
CA MET A 300 36.22 -21.04 1.88
C MET A 300 36.34 -19.87 2.86
N PRO A 301 37.38 -19.02 2.75
CA PRO A 301 37.50 -17.85 3.60
C PRO A 301 36.19 -17.07 3.54
N MET A 302 35.52 -16.91 4.67
CA MET A 302 34.29 -16.11 4.75
C MET A 302 34.50 -14.71 4.17
N ASP A 303 35.73 -14.21 4.23
CA ASP A 303 36.14 -12.97 3.57
C ASP A 303 36.04 -13.06 2.05
N TRP A 304 36.45 -14.17 1.43
CA TRP A 304 36.32 -14.39 -0.02
C TRP A 304 34.87 -14.58 -0.43
N LEU A 305 34.06 -15.35 0.33
CA LEU A 305 32.64 -15.50 0.03
C LEU A 305 31.92 -14.15 0.18
N LYS A 306 32.25 -13.37 1.21
CA LYS A 306 31.69 -12.03 1.41
C LYS A 306 32.12 -11.08 0.29
N THR A 307 33.39 -11.04 -0.10
CA THR A 307 33.85 -10.12 -1.15
C THR A 307 33.33 -10.55 -2.51
N ASN A 308 33.45 -11.82 -2.91
CA ASN A 308 32.97 -12.25 -4.23
C ASN A 308 31.45 -12.22 -4.35
N VAL A 309 30.70 -12.65 -3.34
CA VAL A 309 29.23 -12.59 -3.40
C VAL A 309 28.76 -11.14 -3.33
N SER A 310 29.39 -10.29 -2.51
CA SER A 310 29.03 -8.87 -2.48
C SER A 310 29.40 -8.16 -3.78
N GLU A 311 30.58 -8.40 -4.34
CA GLU A 311 31.03 -7.81 -5.61
C GLU A 311 30.16 -8.29 -6.77
N GLU A 312 29.81 -9.57 -6.82
CA GLU A 312 28.91 -10.12 -7.84
C GLU A 312 27.48 -9.57 -7.67
N LEU A 313 26.97 -9.45 -6.44
CA LEU A 313 25.69 -8.79 -6.17
C LEU A 313 25.73 -7.30 -6.56
N PHE A 314 26.83 -6.59 -6.28
CA PHE A 314 27.00 -5.19 -6.69
C PHE A 314 27.04 -5.05 -8.20
N LYS A 315 27.73 -5.96 -8.90
CA LYS A 315 27.78 -6.01 -10.36
C LYS A 315 26.39 -6.29 -10.95
N GLN A 316 25.65 -7.25 -10.39
CA GLN A 316 24.26 -7.53 -10.77
C GLN A 316 23.33 -6.34 -10.50
N LEU A 317 23.52 -5.63 -9.38
CA LEU A 317 22.76 -4.42 -9.06
C LEU A 317 23.08 -3.27 -10.04
N LEU A 318 24.34 -3.14 -10.45
CA LEU A 318 24.77 -2.15 -11.43
C LEU A 318 24.18 -2.46 -12.81
N ASP A 319 24.25 -3.72 -13.24
CA ASP A 319 23.63 -4.20 -14.48
C ASP A 319 22.11 -3.99 -14.47
N LEU A 320 21.46 -4.25 -13.33
CA LEU A 320 20.03 -4.00 -13.17
C LEU A 320 19.71 -2.51 -13.22
N LYS A 321 20.52 -1.66 -12.58
CA LYS A 321 20.40 -0.20 -12.65
C LYS A 321 20.54 0.30 -14.09
N GLU A 322 21.52 -0.20 -14.84
CA GLU A 322 21.70 0.16 -16.24
C GLU A 322 20.56 -0.33 -17.13
N LYS A 323 20.02 -1.53 -16.87
CA LYS A 323 18.80 -2.02 -17.54
C LYS A 323 17.59 -1.16 -17.22
N CYS A 324 17.37 -0.79 -15.97
CA CYS A 324 16.30 0.14 -15.57
C CYS A 324 16.49 1.50 -16.22
N GLN A 325 17.72 2.02 -16.28
CA GLN A 325 18.02 3.30 -16.90
C GLN A 325 17.81 3.27 -18.42
N ARG A 326 18.16 2.16 -19.10
CA ARG A 326 17.81 1.94 -20.51
C ARG A 326 16.30 1.90 -20.71
N ILE A 327 15.56 1.16 -19.87
CA ILE A 327 14.09 1.10 -19.93
C ILE A 327 13.50 2.49 -19.76
N ILE A 328 13.97 3.28 -18.78
CA ILE A 328 13.49 4.65 -18.55
C ILE A 328 13.74 5.54 -19.77
N ILE A 329 14.93 5.48 -20.37
CA ILE A 329 15.26 6.25 -21.58
C ILE A 329 14.42 5.80 -22.79
N GLU A 330 14.20 4.49 -22.94
CA GLU A 330 13.36 3.93 -24.00
C GLU A 330 11.88 4.26 -23.81
N THR A 331 11.38 4.30 -22.56
CA THR A 331 10.00 4.67 -22.26
C THR A 331 9.78 6.17 -22.41
N SER A 332 10.71 7.01 -21.96
CA SER A 332 10.61 8.46 -22.14
C SER A 332 10.72 8.87 -23.61
N GLY A 333 11.55 8.17 -24.41
CA GLY A 333 11.64 8.37 -25.85
C GLY A 333 10.37 7.95 -26.60
N LYS A 334 9.73 6.84 -26.18
CA LYS A 334 8.46 6.38 -26.75
C LYS A 334 7.28 7.26 -26.35
N GLU A 335 7.29 7.82 -25.14
CA GLU A 335 6.27 8.78 -24.69
C GLU A 335 6.34 10.09 -25.48
N GLU A 336 7.53 10.62 -25.75
CA GLU A 336 7.69 11.80 -26.62
C GLU A 336 7.24 11.56 -28.07
N GLU A 337 7.52 10.37 -28.63
CA GLU A 337 7.06 10.01 -29.97
C GLU A 337 5.54 9.78 -30.03
N GLU A 338 4.96 9.13 -29.01
CA GLU A 338 3.51 8.96 -28.90
C GLU A 338 2.77 10.29 -28.67
N GLU A 339 3.33 11.21 -27.89
CA GLU A 339 2.76 12.53 -27.65
C GLU A 339 2.82 13.41 -28.91
N LYS A 340 3.95 13.39 -29.65
CA LYS A 340 4.07 14.05 -30.96
C LYS A 340 3.17 13.43 -32.02
N ALA A 341 2.90 12.12 -31.97
CA ALA A 341 1.93 11.45 -32.84
C ALA A 341 0.48 11.77 -32.44
N LEU A 342 0.18 11.90 -31.14
CA LEU A 342 -1.14 12.28 -30.64
C LEU A 342 -1.48 13.74 -30.97
N ALA A 343 -0.49 14.65 -30.93
CA ALA A 343 -0.63 16.04 -31.31
C ALA A 343 -0.87 16.27 -32.82
N LYS A 344 -0.61 15.25 -33.66
CA LYS A 344 -0.85 15.27 -35.11
C LYS A 344 -2.11 14.50 -35.53
N MET A 345 -2.80 13.83 -34.61
CA MET A 345 -4.05 13.10 -34.85
C MET A 345 -5.25 14.02 -34.60
N ASP A 346 -6.30 13.88 -35.40
CA ASP A 346 -7.59 14.55 -35.14
C ASP A 346 -8.13 14.14 -33.76
N GLU A 347 -8.69 15.10 -33.02
CA GLU A 347 -9.15 14.92 -31.62
C GLU A 347 -10.06 13.69 -31.44
N SER A 348 -10.89 13.38 -32.44
CA SER A 348 -11.78 12.21 -32.45
C SER A 348 -11.03 10.88 -32.45
N GLU A 349 -9.90 10.80 -33.15
CA GLU A 349 -9.07 9.59 -33.21
C GLU A 349 -8.18 9.46 -31.96
N ALA A 350 -7.68 10.58 -31.44
CA ALA A 350 -6.94 10.62 -30.17
C ALA A 350 -7.82 10.11 -29.01
N ILE A 351 -9.08 10.55 -28.93
CA ILE A 351 -10.06 10.08 -27.94
C ILE A 351 -10.33 8.58 -28.12
N LYS A 352 -10.46 8.08 -29.36
CA LYS A 352 -10.64 6.64 -29.61
C LYS A 352 -9.42 5.82 -29.17
N LYS A 353 -8.20 6.29 -29.42
CA LYS A 353 -6.96 5.62 -29.00
C LYS A 353 -6.83 5.59 -27.48
N LEU A 354 -7.13 6.71 -26.80
CA LEU A 354 -7.14 6.79 -25.34
C LEU A 354 -8.21 5.88 -24.71
N LYS A 355 -9.42 5.81 -25.29
CA LYS A 355 -10.46 4.89 -24.83
C LYS A 355 -10.04 3.42 -24.92
N ARG A 356 -9.30 3.03 -25.96
CA ARG A 356 -8.71 1.68 -26.06
C ARG A 356 -7.66 1.44 -24.98
N LYS A 357 -6.70 2.37 -24.82
CA LYS A 357 -5.69 2.27 -23.74
C LYS A 357 -6.33 2.13 -22.35
N ILE A 358 -7.38 2.90 -22.05
CA ILE A 358 -8.11 2.78 -20.79
C ILE A 358 -8.77 1.40 -20.64
N LYS A 359 -9.33 0.85 -21.73
CA LYS A 359 -9.91 -0.50 -21.72
C LYS A 359 -8.84 -1.56 -21.44
N ASP A 360 -7.71 -1.48 -22.14
CA ASP A 360 -6.61 -2.45 -21.99
C ASP A 360 -6.01 -2.39 -20.58
N LEU A 361 -5.86 -1.19 -20.00
CA LEU A 361 -5.41 -1.03 -18.62
C LEU A 361 -6.40 -1.59 -17.59
N LYS A 362 -7.72 -1.46 -17.84
CA LYS A 362 -8.73 -2.08 -16.97
C LYS A 362 -8.67 -3.60 -17.00
N GLU A 363 -8.44 -4.18 -18.18
CA GLU A 363 -8.31 -5.62 -18.36
C GLU A 363 -7.06 -6.18 -17.66
N ILE A 364 -5.95 -5.42 -17.66
CA ILE A 364 -4.74 -5.78 -16.89
C ILE A 364 -5.00 -5.73 -15.38
N VAL A 365 -5.72 -4.72 -14.89
CA VAL A 365 -6.07 -4.62 -13.46
C VAL A 365 -6.98 -5.78 -13.05
N GLU A 366 -7.96 -6.15 -13.88
CA GLU A 366 -8.83 -7.30 -13.64
C GLU A 366 -8.04 -8.61 -13.60
N GLN A 367 -7.09 -8.81 -14.53
CA GLN A 367 -6.19 -9.97 -14.51
C GLN A 367 -5.29 -9.99 -13.26
N GLN A 368 -4.83 -8.84 -12.79
CA GLN A 368 -4.05 -8.75 -11.54
C GLN A 368 -4.91 -9.06 -10.33
N ASP A 369 -6.15 -8.58 -10.29
CA ASP A 369 -7.10 -8.91 -9.24
C ASP A 369 -7.43 -10.42 -9.24
N ASP A 370 -7.53 -11.06 -10.40
CA ASP A 370 -7.72 -12.51 -10.52
C ASP A 370 -6.51 -13.30 -10.02
N ILE A 371 -5.29 -12.85 -10.32
CA ILE A 371 -4.05 -13.46 -9.80
C ILE A 371 -3.94 -13.29 -8.28
N ILE A 372 -4.27 -12.10 -7.77
CA ILE A 372 -4.28 -11.82 -6.33
C ILE A 372 -5.35 -12.66 -5.64
N GLN A 373 -6.54 -12.79 -6.23
CA GLN A 373 -7.59 -13.65 -5.72
C GLN A 373 -7.16 -15.12 -5.75
N ALA A 374 -6.53 -15.60 -6.82
CA ALA A 374 -5.98 -16.95 -6.85
C ALA A 374 -4.91 -17.15 -5.77
N ALA A 375 -4.00 -16.19 -5.56
CA ALA A 375 -2.98 -16.28 -4.51
C ALA A 375 -3.57 -16.27 -3.09
N ILE A 376 -4.69 -15.57 -2.87
CA ILE A 376 -5.37 -15.48 -1.57
C ILE A 376 -6.26 -16.70 -1.31
N PHE A 377 -6.91 -17.25 -2.33
CA PHE A 377 -7.93 -18.31 -2.18
C PHE A 377 -7.44 -19.72 -2.54
N ASP A 378 -6.33 -19.85 -3.26
CA ASP A 378 -5.77 -21.14 -3.71
C ASP A 378 -4.63 -21.66 -2.80
N GLU A 379 -4.60 -21.20 -1.53
CA GLU A 379 -3.84 -21.84 -0.44
C GLU A 379 -4.49 -23.18 0.01
N ARG A 380 -5.18 -23.88 -0.91
CA ARG A 380 -5.79 -25.20 -0.70
C ARG A 380 -4.92 -26.37 -1.21
N GLN A 381 -3.66 -26.12 -1.56
CA GLN A 381 -2.68 -27.18 -1.92
C GLN A 381 -1.37 -27.13 -1.10
N ALA A 382 -1.35 -26.47 0.05
CA ALA A 382 -0.29 -26.71 1.04
C ALA A 382 -0.65 -27.95 1.88
N PRO A 383 0.27 -28.89 2.14
CA PRO A 383 0.00 -30.13 2.86
C PRO A 383 -0.55 -29.84 4.26
N ALA A 384 -1.57 -30.61 4.62
CA ALA A 384 -2.45 -30.43 5.76
C ALA A 384 -1.76 -30.56 7.14
N ASP A 385 -1.02 -29.53 7.57
CA ASP A 385 -0.47 -29.53 8.94
C ASP A 385 -0.51 -28.18 9.68
N ASN A 386 -1.18 -27.16 9.15
CA ASN A 386 -1.41 -25.92 9.89
C ASN A 386 -2.90 -25.58 9.92
N VAL A 387 -3.59 -26.13 10.92
CA VAL A 387 -4.91 -25.66 11.35
C VAL A 387 -4.73 -24.32 12.06
N LEU A 388 -4.67 -23.24 11.28
CA LEU A 388 -4.87 -21.88 11.77
C LEU A 388 -6.34 -21.50 11.55
N ASP A 389 -7.02 -21.40 12.70
CA ASP A 389 -8.28 -20.72 12.99
C ASP A 389 -9.05 -20.13 11.78
N MET A 390 -10.10 -20.85 11.35
CA MET A 390 -11.01 -20.49 10.26
C MET A 390 -12.06 -19.42 10.65
N SER A 391 -11.94 -18.77 11.80
CA SER A 391 -12.93 -17.77 12.24
C SER A 391 -12.86 -16.44 11.46
N GLY A 392 -11.69 -16.01 10.98
CA GLY A 392 -11.55 -14.74 10.26
C GLY A 392 -11.99 -14.76 8.78
N ALA A 393 -12.13 -15.94 8.18
CA ALA A 393 -12.48 -16.06 6.76
C ALA A 393 -13.98 -15.79 6.49
N GLU A 394 -14.85 -16.08 7.45
CA GLU A 394 -16.28 -15.76 7.37
C GLU A 394 -16.53 -14.27 7.60
N ASP A 395 -15.85 -13.65 8.57
CA ASP A 395 -15.93 -12.21 8.84
C ASP A 395 -15.49 -11.37 7.63
N LEU A 396 -14.41 -11.77 6.94
CA LEU A 396 -13.94 -11.10 5.72
C LEU A 396 -14.91 -11.28 4.54
N LYS A 397 -15.65 -12.39 4.50
CA LYS A 397 -16.66 -12.64 3.47
C LYS A 397 -17.89 -11.77 3.70
N GLU A 398 -18.31 -11.61 4.95
CA GLU A 398 -19.42 -10.74 5.35
C GLU A 398 -19.06 -9.25 5.13
N GLU A 399 -17.84 -8.84 5.47
CA GLU A 399 -17.35 -7.48 5.19
C GLU A 399 -17.29 -7.19 3.68
N LYS A 400 -16.85 -8.15 2.86
CA LYS A 400 -16.82 -8.03 1.40
C LYS A 400 -18.23 -7.93 0.80
N GLU A 401 -19.18 -8.69 1.33
CA GLU A 401 -20.58 -8.63 0.88
C GLU A 401 -21.25 -7.30 1.28
N SER A 402 -20.91 -6.76 2.45
CA SER A 402 -21.32 -5.43 2.88
C SER A 402 -20.77 -4.33 1.96
N LEU A 403 -19.47 -4.37 1.65
CA LEU A 403 -18.83 -3.40 0.75
C LEU A 403 -19.37 -3.47 -0.68
N ARG A 404 -19.74 -4.67 -1.15
CA ARG A 404 -20.39 -4.85 -2.45
C ARG A 404 -21.76 -4.16 -2.49
N LYS A 405 -22.57 -4.31 -1.44
CA LYS A 405 -23.88 -3.63 -1.34
C LYS A 405 -23.72 -2.12 -1.27
N GLU A 406 -22.80 -1.62 -0.46
CA GLU A 406 -22.51 -0.18 -0.38
C GLU A 406 -22.06 0.39 -1.73
N ARG A 407 -21.27 -0.37 -2.50
CA ARG A 407 -20.86 0.01 -3.85
C ARG A 407 -22.04 0.06 -4.83
N GLU A 408 -22.92 -0.93 -4.80
CA GLU A 408 -24.13 -0.96 -5.63
C GLU A 408 -25.05 0.24 -5.32
N GLU A 409 -25.24 0.57 -4.03
CA GLU A 409 -26.00 1.74 -3.58
C GLU A 409 -25.37 3.07 -4.06
N LEU A 410 -24.05 3.20 -3.96
CA LEU A 410 -23.35 4.39 -4.46
C LEU A 410 -23.44 4.52 -5.97
N GLU A 411 -23.35 3.42 -6.73
CA GLU A 411 -23.53 3.44 -8.18
C GLU A 411 -24.96 3.85 -8.56
N GLU A 412 -25.97 3.41 -7.82
CA GLU A 412 -27.37 3.82 -7.99
C GLU A 412 -27.55 5.33 -7.71
N GLN A 413 -27.00 5.82 -6.60
CA GLN A 413 -27.01 7.26 -6.27
C GLN A 413 -26.31 8.10 -7.34
N TRP A 414 -25.17 7.64 -7.84
CA TRP A 414 -24.47 8.30 -8.94
C TRP A 414 -25.28 8.31 -10.24
N ALA A 415 -25.96 7.21 -10.56
CA ALA A 415 -26.84 7.15 -11.71
C ALA A 415 -28.03 8.12 -11.58
N GLU A 416 -28.59 8.25 -10.38
CA GLU A 416 -29.69 9.18 -10.10
C GLU A 416 -29.25 10.65 -10.19
N VAL A 417 -28.12 11.01 -9.59
CA VAL A 417 -27.53 12.35 -9.71
C VAL A 417 -27.19 12.67 -11.17
N SER A 418 -26.70 11.69 -11.94
CA SER A 418 -26.41 11.87 -13.36
C SER A 418 -27.68 12.11 -14.17
N LYS A 419 -28.77 11.37 -13.89
CA LYS A 419 -30.10 11.62 -14.49
C LYS A 419 -30.64 13.01 -14.14
N MET A 420 -30.52 13.45 -12.89
CA MET A 420 -30.94 14.79 -12.47
C MET A 420 -30.16 15.88 -13.20
N LYS A 421 -28.83 15.78 -13.25
CA LYS A 421 -27.98 16.75 -13.98
C LYS A 421 -28.27 16.78 -15.47
N MET A 422 -28.58 15.62 -16.07
CA MET A 422 -28.99 15.56 -17.47
C MET A 422 -30.37 16.23 -17.67
N GLY A 423 -31.30 16.06 -16.74
CA GLY A 423 -32.59 16.75 -16.72
C GLY A 423 -32.44 18.27 -16.62
N GLU A 424 -31.64 18.76 -15.67
CA GLU A 424 -31.34 20.19 -15.51
C GLU A 424 -30.65 20.78 -16.75
N PHE A 425 -29.76 20.01 -17.39
CA PHE A 425 -29.11 20.42 -18.63
C PHE A 425 -30.11 20.56 -19.79
N ILE A 426 -31.04 19.60 -19.93
CA ILE A 426 -32.09 19.65 -20.95
C ILE A 426 -33.04 20.82 -20.69
N GLU A 427 -33.47 21.03 -19.44
CA GLU A 427 -34.32 22.17 -19.05
C GLU A 427 -33.62 23.51 -19.32
N SER A 428 -32.34 23.64 -18.98
CA SER A 428 -31.58 24.86 -19.24
C SER A 428 -31.38 25.13 -20.73
N GLN A 429 -31.21 24.09 -21.56
CA GLN A 429 -31.18 24.23 -23.02
C GLN A 429 -32.53 24.66 -23.60
N MET A 430 -33.63 24.07 -23.12
CA MET A 430 -34.98 24.44 -23.58
C MET A 430 -35.34 25.87 -23.19
N ALA A 431 -35.02 26.29 -21.96
CA ALA A 431 -35.21 27.67 -21.50
C ALA A 431 -34.39 28.66 -22.34
N GLY A 432 -33.14 28.32 -22.68
CA GLY A 432 -32.31 29.13 -23.57
C GLY A 432 -32.89 29.26 -24.98
N THR A 433 -33.40 28.16 -25.53
CA THR A 433 -34.05 28.14 -26.85
C THR A 433 -35.34 28.97 -26.87
N LEU A 434 -36.19 28.84 -25.84
CA LEU A 434 -37.43 29.62 -25.71
C LEU A 434 -37.15 31.12 -25.54
N MET A 435 -36.17 31.50 -24.71
CA MET A 435 -35.77 32.90 -24.52
C MET A 435 -35.19 33.52 -25.80
N SER A 436 -34.46 32.73 -26.59
CA SER A 436 -33.97 33.14 -27.91
C SER A 436 -35.12 33.36 -28.91
N ALA A 437 -36.11 32.45 -28.93
CA ALA A 437 -37.28 32.57 -29.79
C ALA A 437 -38.17 33.79 -29.43
N VAL A 438 -38.38 34.07 -28.14
CA VAL A 438 -39.12 35.25 -27.66
C VAL A 438 -38.36 36.55 -27.97
N SER A 439 -37.02 36.53 -27.85
CA SER A 439 -36.18 37.67 -28.23
C SER A 439 -36.19 37.93 -29.74
N ALA A 440 -36.34 36.88 -30.55
CA ALA A 440 -36.47 36.98 -32.00
C ALA A 440 -37.88 37.44 -32.44
N SER A 441 -38.93 37.18 -31.67
CA SER A 441 -40.29 37.68 -31.96
C SER A 441 -40.49 39.14 -31.53
N GLY A 442 -39.80 39.60 -30.48
CA GLY A 442 -39.88 40.99 -30.00
C GLY A 442 -39.19 42.06 -30.86
N ARG A 443 -38.51 41.68 -31.96
CA ARG A 443 -37.76 42.60 -32.85
C ARG A 443 -38.33 42.75 -34.27
N ARG A 444 -39.62 42.47 -34.49
CA ARG A 444 -40.26 42.78 -35.78
C ARG A 444 -41.38 43.80 -35.61
N SER A 445 -41.01 45.07 -35.79
CA SER A 445 -41.92 46.14 -36.14
C SER A 445 -41.53 46.64 -37.53
N VAL A 446 -42.53 46.61 -38.43
CA VAL A 446 -42.59 47.17 -39.79
C VAL A 446 -41.90 46.38 -40.91
N GLY A 447 -42.73 45.72 -41.72
CA GLY A 447 -42.45 45.44 -43.14
C GLY A 447 -42.30 43.97 -43.53
N GLY A 448 -43.37 43.38 -44.06
CA GLY A 448 -43.30 42.26 -45.01
C GLY A 448 -43.03 40.86 -44.43
N SER A 449 -44.03 40.00 -44.58
CA SER A 449 -43.99 38.52 -44.45
C SER A 449 -42.76 37.91 -45.16
N PRO A 450 -42.19 36.78 -44.66
CA PRO A 450 -42.85 35.49 -44.84
C PRO A 450 -43.12 34.78 -43.49
N PHE A 451 -44.38 34.36 -43.33
CA PHE A 451 -44.81 33.40 -42.33
C PHE A 451 -44.13 32.04 -42.56
N VAL A 452 -43.40 31.55 -41.56
CA VAL A 452 -43.10 30.13 -41.43
C VAL A 452 -44.10 29.59 -40.41
N VAL A 453 -45.12 28.90 -40.90
CA VAL A 453 -46.07 28.15 -40.09
C VAL A 453 -45.42 26.81 -39.77
N ILE A 454 -45.06 26.58 -38.51
CA ILE A 454 -44.70 25.26 -38.01
C ILE A 454 -45.98 24.67 -37.40
N PRO A 455 -46.56 23.60 -37.95
CA PRO A 455 -47.68 22.92 -37.34
C PRO A 455 -47.13 22.07 -36.20
N PHE A 456 -47.38 22.48 -34.97
CA PHE A 456 -47.09 21.63 -33.81
C PHE A 456 -48.43 21.34 -33.14
N GLU A 457 -48.94 20.13 -33.39
CA GLU A 457 -49.98 19.56 -32.54
C GLU A 457 -49.42 19.51 -31.11
N ALA A 458 -50.06 20.25 -30.20
CA ALA A 458 -49.67 20.26 -28.80
C ALA A 458 -49.91 18.86 -28.23
N THR A 459 -48.84 18.07 -28.12
CA THR A 459 -48.85 16.81 -27.38
C THR A 459 -49.29 17.06 -25.93
N PRO A 460 -49.92 16.10 -25.24
CA PRO A 460 -50.39 16.28 -23.86
C PRO A 460 -49.28 16.77 -22.90
N GLU A 461 -48.04 16.38 -23.16
CA GLU A 461 -46.85 16.77 -22.39
C GLU A 461 -46.52 18.26 -22.54
N THR A 462 -46.64 18.83 -23.75
CA THR A 462 -46.39 20.28 -23.95
C THR A 462 -47.46 21.15 -23.28
N ARG A 463 -48.69 20.63 -23.15
CA ARG A 463 -49.79 21.29 -22.45
C ARG A 463 -49.56 21.36 -20.93
N LEU A 464 -49.10 20.26 -20.33
CA LEU A 464 -48.71 20.19 -18.92
C LEU A 464 -47.55 21.14 -18.55
N ILE A 465 -46.61 21.32 -19.48
CA ILE A 465 -45.44 22.20 -19.29
C ILE A 465 -45.85 23.68 -19.35
N LEU A 466 -46.74 24.06 -20.28
CA LEU A 466 -47.26 25.43 -20.40
C LEU A 466 -48.11 25.84 -19.19
N GLU A 467 -48.90 24.90 -18.66
CA GLU A 467 -49.72 25.13 -17.47
C GLU A 467 -48.84 25.32 -16.21
N ARG A 468 -47.74 24.55 -16.07
CA ARG A 468 -46.74 24.76 -15.01
C ARG A 468 -45.97 26.07 -15.12
N ALA A 469 -45.80 26.60 -16.34
CA ALA A 469 -45.16 27.89 -16.59
C ALA A 469 -46.11 29.09 -16.35
N GLY A 470 -47.35 28.85 -15.89
CA GLY A 470 -48.32 29.92 -15.58
C GLY A 470 -49.00 30.52 -16.80
N VAL A 471 -48.87 29.91 -17.98
CA VAL A 471 -49.56 30.33 -19.20
C VAL A 471 -50.95 29.71 -19.17
N LYS A 472 -51.99 30.54 -18.99
CA LYS A 472 -53.38 30.07 -18.98
C LYS A 472 -53.76 29.62 -20.38
N ALA A 473 -54.40 28.45 -20.49
CA ALA A 473 -54.81 27.87 -21.77
C ALA A 473 -55.71 28.79 -22.61
N GLU A 474 -56.39 29.75 -21.96
CA GLU A 474 -57.28 30.74 -22.56
C GLU A 474 -56.55 31.80 -23.40
N ASP A 475 -55.26 32.03 -23.15
CA ASP A 475 -54.44 33.02 -23.88
C ASP A 475 -53.84 32.46 -25.19
N VAL A 476 -54.01 31.15 -25.43
CA VAL A 476 -53.55 30.47 -26.65
C VAL A 476 -54.71 30.37 -27.63
N LYS A 477 -54.87 31.41 -28.48
CA LYS A 477 -55.80 31.36 -29.62
C LYS A 477 -55.29 30.35 -30.65
N ILE A 478 -55.83 29.14 -30.60
CA ILE A 478 -55.70 28.16 -31.68
C ILE A 478 -56.60 28.64 -32.83
N HIS A 479 -56.00 29.11 -33.93
CA HIS A 479 -56.72 29.26 -35.19
C HIS A 479 -56.82 27.89 -35.85
N SER A 480 -57.99 27.26 -35.72
CA SER A 480 -58.39 26.13 -36.54
C SER A 480 -58.58 26.62 -37.98
N ASN A 481 -57.67 26.23 -38.86
CA ASN A 481 -57.85 26.39 -40.30
C ASN A 481 -58.93 25.41 -40.77
N GLU A 482 -60.18 25.88 -40.86
CA GLU A 482 -61.14 25.33 -41.81
C GLU A 482 -60.91 26.02 -43.14
N LEU A 483 -60.19 25.37 -44.07
CA LEU A 483 -60.21 25.66 -45.51
C LEU A 483 -59.33 24.64 -46.27
N PHE A 484 -59.93 23.51 -46.66
CA PHE A 484 -60.20 23.10 -48.05
C PHE A 484 -60.57 21.60 -48.09
N ASP A 485 -61.82 21.36 -48.54
CA ASP A 485 -62.55 20.12 -48.87
C ASP A 485 -62.53 18.91 -47.91
#